data_AF-A0A7C7WEE5-F1
#
_entry.id   AF-A0A7C7WEE5-F1
#
_cell.length_a   1.000
_cell.length_b   1.000
_cell.length_c   1.000
_cell.angle_alpha   90.00
_cell.angle_beta   90.00
_cell.angle_gamma   90.00
#
_symmetry.space_group_name_H-M   'P 1'
#
loop_
_entity.id
_entity.type
_entity.pdbx_description
1 polymer ?
#
loop_
_entity_poly.entity_id
_entity_poly.type
_entity_poly.pdbx_seq_one_letter_code
_entity_poly.pdbx_strand_id
1 'polypeptide(L)'
;MRIAITRTVSPSIADCELTHLERSPIDLDVARAQHAAYEAVLADLGCRVERLQAEPDLPDSVFVEDVAVVLDEVAIITRPGATSRRGERSSIEQVLAPH
;
A
#
# COMPACT_ATOMS: atom_id res chain seq x y z
N MET A 1 -9.49 17.81 6.70
CA MET A 1 -8.12 17.26 6.93
C MET A 1 -7.93 16.15 5.92
N ARG A 2 -6.83 16.13 5.16
CA ARG A 2 -6.57 15.06 4.19
C ARG A 2 -6.04 13.84 4.93
N ILE A 3 -6.51 12.65 4.59
CA ILE A 3 -6.06 11.38 5.15
C ILE A 3 -5.28 10.66 4.06
N ALA A 4 -4.10 10.14 4.40
CA ALA A 4 -3.32 9.29 3.51
C ALA A 4 -3.23 7.90 4.12
N ILE A 5 -3.88 6.93 3.50
CA ILE A 5 -3.76 5.52 3.89
C ILE A 5 -2.50 4.98 3.24
N THR A 6 -1.61 4.42 4.06
CA THR A 6 -0.37 3.78 3.60
C THR A 6 -0.27 2.40 4.23
N ARG A 7 0.68 1.59 3.77
CA ARG A 7 0.98 0.32 4.41
C ARG A 7 2.48 0.12 4.53
N THR A 8 2.90 -0.40 5.68
CA THR A 8 4.28 -0.80 5.92
C THR A 8 4.76 -1.79 4.85
N VAL A 9 5.97 -1.59 4.33
CA VAL A 9 6.60 -2.47 3.33
C VAL A 9 6.62 -3.92 3.82
N SER A 10 6.07 -4.84 3.01
CA SER A 10 6.09 -6.27 3.31
C SER A 10 7.53 -6.79 3.40
N PRO A 11 7.86 -7.67 4.36
CA PRO A 11 9.16 -8.37 4.35
C PRO A 11 9.38 -9.22 3.09
N SER A 12 8.31 -9.60 2.37
CA SER A 12 8.37 -10.35 1.11
C SER A 12 8.36 -9.47 -0.14
N ILE A 13 8.56 -8.14 -0.03
CA ILE A 13 8.56 -7.21 -1.18
C ILE A 13 9.50 -7.63 -2.33
N ALA A 14 10.57 -8.37 -2.02
CA ALA A 14 11.48 -8.91 -3.03
C ALA A 14 10.79 -9.84 -4.04
N ASP A 15 9.63 -10.40 -3.70
CA ASP A 15 8.81 -11.32 -4.51
C ASP A 15 7.61 -10.63 -5.17
N CYS A 16 7.54 -9.29 -5.15
CA CYS A 16 6.44 -8.50 -5.72
C CYS A 16 6.19 -8.79 -7.20
N GLU A 17 4.96 -8.55 -7.67
CA GLU A 17 4.62 -8.69 -9.08
C GLU A 17 5.49 -7.79 -9.96
N LEU A 18 5.91 -8.30 -11.12
CA LEU A 18 6.66 -7.56 -12.13
C LEU A 18 6.05 -7.80 -13.49
N THR A 19 5.90 -6.74 -14.28
CA THR A 19 5.48 -6.84 -15.68
C THR A 19 6.58 -6.29 -16.58
N HIS A 20 6.95 -7.06 -17.61
CA HIS A 20 7.90 -6.65 -18.66
C HIS A 20 9.31 -6.25 -18.21
N LEU A 21 9.71 -6.59 -16.98
CA LEU A 21 11.02 -6.28 -16.41
C LEU A 21 11.68 -7.54 -15.84
N GLU A 22 13.00 -7.60 -15.94
CA GLU A 22 13.80 -8.59 -15.21
C GLU A 22 13.88 -8.20 -13.73
N ARG A 23 13.79 -9.19 -12.83
CA ARG A 23 13.86 -8.95 -11.39
C ARG A 23 15.27 -8.56 -11.00
N SER A 24 15.40 -7.37 -10.38
CA SER A 24 16.60 -6.98 -9.63
C SER A 24 16.36 -7.17 -8.13
N PRO A 25 17.41 -7.45 -7.34
CA PRO A 25 17.29 -7.50 -5.88
C PRO A 25 16.74 -6.19 -5.32
N ILE A 26 15.80 -6.30 -4.38
CA ILE A 26 15.30 -5.17 -3.58
C ILE A 26 15.93 -5.27 -2.21
N ASP A 27 16.66 -4.21 -1.81
CA ASP A 27 17.11 -4.06 -0.44
C ASP A 27 15.92 -3.62 0.44
N LEU A 28 15.49 -4.51 1.33
CA LEU A 28 14.32 -4.30 2.17
C LEU A 28 14.48 -3.11 3.13
N ASP A 29 15.68 -2.90 3.68
CA ASP A 29 15.91 -1.81 4.62
C ASP A 29 15.95 -0.47 3.90
N VAL A 30 16.50 -0.44 2.68
CA VAL A 30 16.41 0.73 1.80
C VAL A 30 14.95 1.02 1.42
N ALA A 31 14.16 0.01 1.04
CA ALA A 31 12.75 0.19 0.71
C ALA A 31 11.94 0.74 1.89
N ARG A 32 12.19 0.24 3.11
CA ARG A 32 11.58 0.75 4.34
C ARG A 32 11.98 2.20 4.63
N ALA A 33 13.26 2.54 4.47
CA ALA A 33 13.73 3.90 4.66
C ALA A 33 13.10 4.88 3.65
N GLN A 34 13.00 4.48 2.39
CA GLN A 34 12.33 5.25 1.34
C GLN A 34 10.83 5.44 1.63
N HIS A 35 10.13 4.39 2.06
CA HIS A 35 8.72 4.48 2.42
C HIS A 35 8.47 5.38 3.64
N ALA A 36 9.32 5.29 4.66
CA ALA A 36 9.25 6.17 5.82
C ALA A 36 9.48 7.65 5.44
N ALA A 37 10.39 7.93 4.51
CA ALA A 37 10.61 9.27 3.97
C ALA A 37 9.38 9.77 3.18
N TYR A 38 8.74 8.90 2.39
CA TYR A 38 7.49 9.22 1.68
C TYR A 38 6.37 9.63 2.65
N GLU A 39 6.17 8.87 3.73
CA GLU A 39 5.15 9.18 4.74
C GLU A 39 5.46 10.46 5.52
N ALA A 40 6.74 10.74 5.80
CA ALA A 40 7.15 12.00 6.41
C ALA A 40 6.77 13.20 5.52
N VAL A 41 7.01 13.11 4.21
CA VAL A 41 6.62 14.15 3.25
C VAL A 41 5.09 14.34 3.22
N LEU A 42 4.30 13.27 3.26
CA LEU A 42 2.84 13.36 3.34
C LEU A 42 2.40 14.10 4.61
N ALA A 43 3.00 13.78 5.75
CA ALA A 43 2.71 14.45 7.01
C ALA A 43 3.10 15.95 6.98
N ASP A 44 4.26 16.29 6.42
CA ASP A 44 4.73 17.68 6.25
C ASP A 44 3.81 18.49 5.33
N LEU A 45 3.16 17.83 4.36
CA LEU A 45 2.13 18.42 3.48
C LEU A 45 0.75 18.55 4.16
N GLY A 46 0.64 18.19 5.44
CA GLY A 46 -0.58 18.34 6.24
C GLY A 46 -1.57 17.17 6.14
N CYS A 47 -1.15 16.01 5.63
CA CYS A 47 -1.96 14.80 5.65
C CYS A 47 -1.86 14.10 7.02
N ARG A 48 -2.98 13.58 7.52
CA ARG A 48 -2.97 12.56 8.58
C ARG A 48 -2.63 11.23 7.95
N VAL A 49 -1.42 10.73 8.17
CA VAL A 49 -0.99 9.41 7.67
C VAL A 49 -1.58 8.33 8.57
N GLU A 50 -2.35 7.42 7.98
CA GLU A 50 -2.90 6.24 8.62
C GLU A 50 -2.18 5.00 8.06
N ARG A 51 -1.13 4.59 8.76
CA ARG A 51 -0.26 3.48 8.34
C ARG A 51 -0.79 2.14 8.81
N LEU A 52 -1.12 1.28 7.86
CA LEU A 52 -1.44 -0.12 8.10
C LEU A 52 -0.20 -0.98 8.38
N GLN A 53 -0.41 -2.05 9.14
CA GLN A 53 0.62 -3.08 9.35
C GLN A 53 0.93 -3.81 8.04
N ALA A 54 2.17 -4.26 7.91
CA ALA A 54 2.59 -5.07 6.78
C ALA A 54 1.78 -6.38 6.71
N GLU A 55 1.56 -6.88 5.51
CA GLU A 55 1.01 -8.22 5.26
C GLU A 55 2.14 -9.11 4.72
N PRO A 56 2.79 -9.93 5.56
CA PRO A 56 3.99 -10.68 5.17
C PRO A 56 3.79 -11.63 3.98
N ASP A 57 2.57 -12.13 3.80
CA ASP A 57 2.21 -13.06 2.73
C ASP A 57 1.76 -12.36 1.44
N LEU A 58 1.73 -11.01 1.43
CA LEU A 58 1.30 -10.20 0.30
C LEU A 58 2.43 -9.21 -0.07
N PRO A 59 3.37 -9.62 -0.94
CA PRO A 59 4.55 -8.83 -1.33
C PRO A 59 4.22 -7.40 -1.75
N ASP A 60 3.16 -7.24 -2.54
CA ASP A 60 2.72 -5.98 -3.14
C ASP A 60 1.81 -5.12 -2.25
N SER A 61 1.50 -5.56 -1.03
CA SER A 61 0.50 -4.91 -0.16
C SER A 61 0.81 -3.45 0.19
N VAL A 62 2.06 -3.01 0.01
CA VAL A 62 2.47 -1.59 0.14
C VAL A 62 1.77 -0.69 -0.89
N PHE A 63 1.38 -1.22 -2.06
CA PHE A 63 0.74 -0.50 -3.16
C PHE A 63 -0.78 -0.43 -2.99
N VAL A 64 -1.22 0.22 -1.91
CA VAL A 64 -2.63 0.31 -1.51
C VAL A 64 -3.54 0.99 -2.56
N GLU A 65 -2.97 1.79 -3.46
CA GLU A 65 -3.68 2.52 -4.53
C GLU A 65 -4.49 1.57 -5.44
N ASP A 66 -3.95 0.41 -5.78
CA ASP A 66 -4.60 -0.51 -6.70
C ASP A 66 -5.89 -1.12 -6.13
N VAL A 67 -6.05 -1.12 -4.80
CA VAL A 67 -7.10 -1.85 -4.09
C VAL A 67 -8.35 -0.99 -3.86
N ALA A 68 -8.21 0.35 -3.87
CA ALA A 68 -9.33 1.25 -3.66
C ALA A 68 -9.19 2.55 -4.47
N VAL A 69 -10.30 2.98 -5.07
CA VAL A 69 -10.45 4.34 -5.60
C VAL A 69 -11.37 5.11 -4.66
N VAL A 70 -10.87 6.19 -4.07
CA VAL A 70 -11.60 7.00 -3.08
C VAL A 70 -12.00 8.34 -3.71
N LEU A 71 -13.29 8.65 -3.62
CA LEU A 71 -13.92 9.92 -3.98
C LEU A 71 -14.49 10.56 -2.70
N ASP A 72 -15.05 11.77 -2.82
CA ASP A 72 -15.52 12.56 -1.67
C ASP A 72 -16.55 11.81 -0.79
N GLU A 73 -17.49 11.05 -1.39
CA GLU A 73 -18.54 10.33 -0.65
C GLU A 73 -18.52 8.81 -0.83
N VAL A 74 -17.57 8.27 -1.60
CA VAL A 74 -17.54 6.83 -1.90
C VAL A 74 -16.13 6.29 -2.06
N ALA A 75 -15.88 5.14 -1.45
CA ALA A 75 -14.73 4.31 -1.72
C ALA A 75 -15.16 3.08 -2.54
N ILE A 76 -14.50 2.86 -3.67
CA ILE A 76 -14.72 1.71 -4.54
C ILE A 76 -13.59 0.72 -4.30
N ILE A 77 -13.90 -0.40 -3.62
CA ILE A 77 -12.95 -1.51 -3.49
C ILE A 77 -12.84 -2.22 -4.84
N THR A 78 -11.63 -2.20 -5.40
CA THR A 78 -11.35 -2.79 -6.70
C THR A 78 -11.23 -4.32 -6.58
N ARG A 79 -10.98 -4.96 -7.73
CA ARG A 79 -10.56 -6.36 -7.78
C ARG A 79 -9.24 -6.42 -8.54
N PRO A 80 -8.09 -6.47 -7.84
CA PRO A 80 -6.78 -6.52 -8.49
C PRO A 80 -6.70 -7.60 -9.58
N GLY A 81 -6.07 -7.23 -10.70
CA GLY A 81 -5.88 -8.12 -11.85
C GLY A 81 -5.02 -9.33 -11.48
N ALA A 82 -3.89 -9.08 -10.81
CA ALA A 82 -3.03 -10.09 -10.22
C ALA A 82 -3.77 -10.85 -9.10
N THR A 83 -3.83 -12.18 -9.22
CA THR A 83 -4.56 -13.01 -8.25
C THR A 83 -3.90 -13.02 -6.88
N SER A 84 -2.56 -12.95 -6.84
CA SER A 84 -1.72 -12.78 -5.64
C SER A 84 -2.17 -11.60 -4.77
N ARG A 85 -2.59 -10.50 -5.41
CA ARG A 85 -2.98 -9.24 -4.75
C ARG A 85 -4.42 -9.17 -4.27
N ARG A 86 -5.27 -10.14 -4.60
CA ARG A 86 -6.70 -10.09 -4.23
C ARG A 86 -6.94 -10.22 -2.72
N GLY A 87 -5.97 -10.74 -1.97
CA GLY A 87 -6.01 -10.83 -0.51
C GLY A 87 -5.98 -9.47 0.20
N GLU A 88 -5.41 -8.44 -0.44
CA GLU A 88 -5.22 -7.08 0.13
C GLU A 88 -6.56 -6.36 0.40
N ARG A 89 -7.65 -6.80 -0.27
CA ARG A 89 -8.96 -6.11 -0.25
C ARG A 89 -9.56 -5.99 1.14
N SER A 90 -9.49 -7.05 1.94
CA SER A 90 -10.20 -7.14 3.22
C SER A 90 -9.74 -6.06 4.20
N SER A 91 -8.42 -5.89 4.32
CA SER A 91 -7.85 -4.89 5.25
C SER A 91 -8.02 -3.46 4.74
N ILE A 92 -8.05 -3.24 3.42
CA ILE A 92 -8.37 -1.94 2.83
C ILE A 92 -9.84 -1.56 3.02
N GLU A 93 -10.77 -2.51 2.89
CA GLU A 93 -12.19 -2.29 3.20
C GLU A 93 -12.39 -1.89 4.67
N GLN A 94 -11.71 -2.57 5.60
CA GLN A 94 -11.82 -2.29 7.03
C GLN A 94 -11.33 -0.89 7.42
N VAL A 95 -10.23 -0.41 6.82
CA VAL A 95 -9.70 0.94 7.14
C VAL A 95 -10.52 2.06 6.50
N LEU A 96 -11.20 1.78 5.38
CA LEU A 96 -12.04 2.76 4.69
C LEU A 96 -13.46 2.86 5.27
N ALA A 97 -13.97 1.81 5.93
CA ALA A 97 -15.31 1.78 6.52
C ALA A 97 -15.69 2.97 7.45
N PRO A 98 -14.79 3.57 8.26
CA PRO A 98 -15.13 4.71 9.11
C PRO A 98 -15.04 6.09 8.41
N HIS A 99 -14.71 6.14 7.12
CA HIS A 99 -14.56 7.37 6.32
C HIS A 99 -15.75 7.58 5.39
#